data_AF-A0A7C7W3A4-F1
#
_entry.id   AF-A0A7C7W3A4-F1
#
_cell.length_a   1.000
_cell.length_b   1.000
_cell.length_c   1.000
_cell.angle_alpha   90.00
_cell.angle_beta   90.00
_cell.angle_gamma   90.00
#
_symmetry.space_group_name_H-M   'P 1'
#
loop_
_entity.id
_entity.type
_entity.pdbx_description
1 polymer ?
#
loop_
_entity_poly.entity_id
_entity_poly.type
_entity_poly.pdbx_seq_one_letter_code
_entity_poly.pdbx_strand_id
1 'polypeptide(L)'
;MTSMSLVVGSLRDLHEGMAWVMVIGNGMAGFWALAAHRVGALRGRALWWFTALVQVVIAVQVTMGVGLVAGQGIDPPQFHLFYGFVALITVGIVYSYRQSLRPHRHLLYGCSGLFLMGLGIRAMLVA
;
A
#
# COMPACT_ATOMS: atom_id res chain seq x y z
N MET A 1 17.21 -29.52 -21.08
CA MET A 1 17.15 -28.06 -21.22
C MET A 1 15.94 -27.59 -20.43
N THR A 2 16.16 -27.10 -19.21
CA THR A 2 15.11 -26.53 -18.35
C THR A 2 14.72 -25.18 -18.92
N SER A 3 13.60 -25.12 -19.61
CA SER A 3 12.98 -23.86 -20.00
C SER A 3 12.58 -23.12 -18.72
N MET A 4 13.33 -22.10 -18.33
CA MET A 4 12.87 -21.08 -17.40
C MET A 4 11.73 -20.32 -18.10
N SER A 5 10.52 -20.85 -17.98
CA SER A 5 9.32 -20.09 -18.29
C SER A 5 9.26 -18.95 -17.30
N LEU A 6 9.53 -17.72 -17.76
CA LEU A 6 8.99 -16.53 -17.12
C LEU A 6 7.47 -16.69 -17.14
N VAL A 7 6.92 -17.24 -16.07
CA VAL A 7 5.46 -17.25 -15.87
C VAL A 7 5.08 -15.78 -15.70
N VAL A 8 4.60 -15.18 -16.78
CA VAL A 8 3.78 -13.97 -16.66
C VAL A 8 2.52 -14.46 -15.94
N GLY A 9 2.46 -14.25 -14.63
CA GLY A 9 1.30 -14.61 -13.81
C GLY A 9 0.04 -13.92 -14.36
N SER A 10 -1.12 -14.54 -14.16
CA SER A 10 -2.40 -13.91 -14.51
C SER A 10 -2.57 -12.58 -13.76
N LEU A 11 -3.47 -11.70 -14.22
CA LEU A 11 -3.77 -10.44 -13.52
C LEU A 11 -4.12 -10.69 -12.05
N ARG A 12 -4.78 -11.82 -11.76
CA ARG A 12 -5.11 -12.26 -10.40
C ARG A 12 -3.86 -12.64 -9.61
N ASP A 13 -2.97 -13.46 -10.18
CA ASP A 13 -1.70 -13.83 -9.50
C ASP A 13 -0.85 -12.60 -9.21
N LEU A 14 -0.83 -11.63 -10.14
CA LEU A 14 -0.13 -10.37 -9.94
C LEU A 14 -0.79 -9.53 -8.86
N HIS A 15 -2.13 -9.46 -8.82
CA HIS A 15 -2.88 -8.77 -7.77
C HIS A 15 -2.62 -9.39 -6.39
N GLU A 16 -2.66 -10.71 -6.27
CA GLU A 16 -2.36 -11.42 -5.02
C GLU A 16 -0.89 -11.24 -4.59
N GLY A 17 0.06 -11.36 -5.52
CA GLY A 17 1.49 -11.15 -5.24
C GLY A 17 1.82 -9.72 -4.82
N MET A 18 1.25 -8.73 -5.51
CA MET A 18 1.44 -7.32 -5.18
C MET A 18 0.77 -6.91 -3.86
N ALA A 19 -0.16 -7.72 -3.32
CA ALA A 19 -0.78 -7.43 -2.02
C ALA A 19 0.27 -7.49 -0.91
N TRP A 20 1.23 -8.42 -1.00
CA TRP A 20 2.36 -8.49 -0.08
C TRP A 20 3.29 -7.28 -0.19
N VAL A 21 3.51 -6.76 -1.39
CA VAL A 21 4.29 -5.52 -1.60
C VAL A 21 3.59 -4.35 -0.92
N MET A 22 2.27 -4.25 -1.04
CA MET A 22 1.48 -3.23 -0.33
C MET A 22 1.61 -3.38 1.19
N VAL A 23 1.39 -4.59 1.74
CA VAL A 23 1.43 -4.85 3.18
C VAL A 23 2.82 -4.57 3.77
N ILE A 24 3.84 -5.26 3.25
CA ILE A 24 5.21 -5.16 3.77
C ILE A 24 5.77 -3.77 3.52
N GLY A 25 5.57 -3.21 2.32
CA GLY A 25 6.08 -1.89 1.96
C GLY A 25 5.50 -0.77 2.82
N ASN A 26 4.19 -0.76 3.04
CA ASN A 26 3.56 0.24 3.91
C ASN A 26 3.90 0.02 5.38
N GLY A 27 4.04 -1.23 5.83
CA GLY A 27 4.53 -1.57 7.17
C GLY A 27 5.93 -1.01 7.40
N MET A 28 6.87 -1.30 6.49
CA MET A 28 8.24 -0.79 6.53
C MET A 28 8.28 0.75 6.50
N ALA A 29 7.49 1.38 5.62
CA ALA A 29 7.43 2.84 5.55
C ALA A 29 6.88 3.45 6.83
N GLY A 30 5.87 2.81 7.43
CA GLY A 30 5.27 3.18 8.71
C GLY A 30 6.29 3.10 9.84
N PHE A 31 6.95 1.95 10.03
CA PHE A 31 7.98 1.78 11.04
C PHE A 31 9.17 2.72 10.84
N TRP A 32 9.64 2.90 9.61
CA TRP A 32 10.74 3.83 9.32
C TRP A 32 10.33 5.28 9.65
N ALA A 33 9.14 5.72 9.24
CA ALA A 33 8.65 7.06 9.58
C ALA A 33 8.51 7.26 11.10
N LEU A 34 7.99 6.28 11.85
CA LEU A 34 7.93 6.34 13.31
C LEU A 34 9.33 6.38 13.95
N ALA A 35 10.26 5.55 13.48
CA ALA A 35 11.63 5.58 13.96
C ALA A 35 12.31 6.92 13.67
N ALA A 36 12.09 7.50 12.48
CA ALA A 36 12.58 8.82 12.09
C ALA A 36 11.99 9.98 12.90
N HIS A 37 10.84 9.78 13.56
CA HIS A 37 10.32 10.75 14.52
C HIS A 37 11.29 10.95 15.69
N ARG A 38 11.87 9.86 16.21
CA ARG A 38 12.77 9.87 17.38
C ARG A 38 14.25 9.95 17.00
N VAL A 39 14.65 9.30 15.90
CA VAL A 39 16.05 9.17 15.48
C VAL A 39 16.30 10.04 14.25
N GLY A 40 17.02 11.15 14.44
CA GLY A 40 17.31 12.12 13.38
C GLY A 40 18.05 11.53 12.17
N ALA A 41 18.94 10.56 12.39
CA ALA A 41 19.72 9.91 11.34
C ALA A 41 18.87 9.11 10.33
N LEU A 42 17.66 8.71 10.72
CA LEU A 42 16.73 7.99 9.84
C LEU A 42 15.91 8.95 8.95
N ARG A 43 16.06 10.27 9.14
CA ARG A 43 15.39 11.28 8.32
C ARG A 43 16.18 11.50 7.03
N GLY A 44 15.49 11.58 5.92
CA GLY A 44 16.13 11.88 4.65
C GLY A 44 15.16 11.80 3.48
N ARG A 45 15.65 12.12 2.28
CA ARG A 45 14.87 12.02 1.04
C ARG A 45 14.47 10.57 0.73
N ALA A 46 15.33 9.61 1.09
CA ALA A 46 15.08 8.18 0.87
C ALA A 46 13.78 7.70 1.53
N LEU A 47 13.52 8.10 2.78
CA LEU A 47 12.26 7.81 3.48
C LEU A 47 11.05 8.26 2.64
N TRP A 48 11.06 9.50 2.16
CA TRP A 48 9.91 10.07 1.45
C TRP A 48 9.72 9.45 0.06
N TRP A 49 10.79 9.15 -0.66
CA TRP A 49 10.71 8.43 -1.93
C TRP A 49 10.20 7.01 -1.75
N PHE A 50 10.66 6.31 -0.71
CA PHE A 50 10.16 4.98 -0.38
C PHE A 50 8.68 5.02 0.01
N THR A 51 8.27 5.94 0.88
CA THR A 51 6.85 6.13 1.24
C THR A 51 5.99 6.45 0.01
N ALA A 52 6.45 7.32 -0.88
CA ALA A 52 5.72 7.65 -2.11
C ALA A 52 5.57 6.42 -3.02
N LEU A 53 6.65 5.64 -3.21
CA LEU A 53 6.64 4.41 -3.99
C LEU A 53 5.59 3.42 -3.47
N VAL A 54 5.58 3.13 -2.17
CA VAL A 54 4.65 2.15 -1.60
C VAL A 54 3.20 2.65 -1.54
N GLN A 55 2.98 3.98 -1.54
CA GLN A 55 1.64 4.55 -1.70
C GLN A 55 1.15 4.47 -3.16
N VAL A 56 2.04 4.61 -4.15
CA VAL A 56 1.70 4.37 -5.56
C VAL A 56 1.31 2.92 -5.78
N VAL A 57 1.96 1.97 -5.10
CA VAL A 57 1.58 0.54 -5.15
C VAL A 57 0.12 0.32 -4.73
N ILE A 58 -0.43 1.11 -3.80
CA ILE A 58 -1.85 1.03 -3.41
C ILE A 58 -2.75 1.40 -4.58
N ALA A 59 -2.42 2.46 -5.33
CA ALA A 59 -3.18 2.85 -6.52
C ALA A 59 -3.12 1.74 -7.58
N VAL A 60 -1.93 1.18 -7.82
CA VAL A 60 -1.76 0.03 -8.74
C VAL A 60 -2.61 -1.16 -8.29
N GLN A 61 -2.63 -1.47 -6.99
CA GLN A 61 -3.47 -2.52 -6.43
C GLN A 61 -4.95 -2.34 -6.72
N VAL A 62 -5.48 -1.15 -6.42
CA VAL A 62 -6.88 -0.82 -6.68
C VAL A 62 -7.19 -0.88 -8.18
N THR A 63 -6.30 -0.37 -9.04
CA THR A 63 -6.48 -0.43 -10.49
C THR A 63 -6.52 -1.87 -11.01
N MET A 64 -5.63 -2.75 -10.54
CA MET A 64 -5.68 -4.17 -10.90
C MET A 64 -6.97 -4.83 -10.41
N GLY A 65 -7.39 -4.55 -9.18
CA GLY A 65 -8.66 -5.04 -8.63
C GLY A 65 -9.87 -4.61 -9.46
N VAL A 66 -9.92 -3.34 -9.88
CA VAL A 66 -10.95 -2.83 -10.81
C VAL A 66 -10.86 -3.56 -12.15
N GLY A 67 -9.67 -3.85 -12.67
CA GLY A 67 -9.49 -4.64 -13.88
C GLY A 67 -10.02 -6.07 -13.78
N LEU A 68 -9.88 -6.71 -12.62
CA LEU A 68 -10.46 -8.04 -12.35
C LEU A 68 -11.99 -8.00 -12.34
N VAL A 69 -12.58 -6.99 -11.71
CA VAL A 69 -14.04 -6.82 -11.64
C VAL A 69 -14.62 -6.45 -13.01
N ALA A 70 -14.16 -5.34 -13.59
CA ALA A 70 -14.73 -4.78 -14.81
C ALA A 70 -14.31 -5.53 -16.08
N GLY A 71 -13.10 -6.11 -16.09
CA GLY A 71 -12.54 -6.77 -17.27
C GLY A 71 -12.71 -8.29 -17.28
N GLN A 72 -12.83 -8.93 -16.10
CA GLN A 72 -12.93 -10.39 -15.99
C GLN A 72 -14.23 -10.86 -15.31
N GLY A 73 -15.09 -9.94 -14.86
CA GLY A 73 -16.38 -10.27 -14.24
C GLY A 73 -16.25 -11.00 -12.91
N ILE A 74 -15.12 -10.83 -12.21
CA ILE A 74 -14.93 -11.42 -10.88
C ILE A 74 -15.74 -10.60 -9.87
N ASP A 75 -16.60 -11.27 -9.10
CA ASP A 75 -17.33 -10.67 -7.98
C ASP A 75 -16.56 -10.87 -6.67
N PRO A 76 -15.83 -9.86 -6.16
CA PRO A 76 -15.12 -9.95 -4.90
C PRO A 76 -16.09 -9.79 -3.70
N PRO A 77 -15.71 -10.28 -2.52
CA PRO A 77 -16.44 -9.98 -1.29
C PRO A 77 -16.57 -8.45 -1.07
N GLN A 78 -17.75 -7.98 -0.66
CA GLN A 78 -18.05 -6.54 -0.53
C GLN A 78 -17.07 -5.80 0.38
N PHE A 79 -16.60 -6.44 1.46
CA PHE A 79 -15.62 -5.84 2.37
C PHE A 79 -14.23 -5.65 1.73
N HIS A 80 -13.85 -6.48 0.75
CA HIS A 80 -12.60 -6.30 0.02
C HIS A 80 -12.57 -4.97 -0.75
N LEU A 81 -13.66 -4.67 -1.48
CA LEU A 81 -13.82 -3.40 -2.20
C LEU A 81 -13.77 -2.21 -1.24
N PHE A 82 -14.44 -2.33 -0.09
CA PHE A 82 -14.43 -1.30 0.95
C PHE A 82 -13.00 -1.02 1.46
N TYR A 83 -12.22 -2.05 1.79
CA TYR A 83 -10.85 -1.86 2.27
C TYR A 83 -9.92 -1.23 1.22
N GLY A 84 -10.04 -1.63 -0.06
CA GLY A 84 -9.31 -1.02 -1.16
C GLY A 84 -9.62 0.48 -1.32
N PHE A 85 -10.91 0.85 -1.24
CA PHE A 85 -11.33 2.25 -1.28
C PHE A 85 -10.80 3.05 -0.09
N VAL A 86 -10.93 2.53 1.13
CA VAL A 86 -10.41 3.19 2.35
C VAL A 86 -8.90 3.38 2.27
N ALA A 87 -8.16 2.40 1.75
CA ALA A 87 -6.71 2.52 1.56
C ALA A 87 -6.35 3.68 0.61
N LEU A 88 -7.05 3.81 -0.53
CA LEU A 88 -6.81 4.89 -1.49
C LEU A 88 -7.15 6.28 -0.91
N ILE A 89 -8.30 6.40 -0.25
CA ILE A 89 -8.71 7.66 0.40
C ILE A 89 -7.76 8.04 1.53
N THR A 90 -7.26 7.07 2.29
CA THR A 90 -6.26 7.32 3.35
C THR A 90 -5.01 7.99 2.79
N VAL A 91 -4.50 7.52 1.65
CA VAL A 91 -3.37 8.15 0.95
C VAL A 91 -3.68 9.61 0.61
N GLY A 92 -4.86 9.88 0.07
CA GLY A 92 -5.31 11.24 -0.26
C GLY A 92 -5.41 12.16 0.96
N ILE A 93 -5.98 11.68 2.07
CA ILE A 93 -6.09 12.42 3.33
C ILE A 93 -4.69 12.72 3.88
N VAL A 94 -3.85 11.71 4.02
CA VAL A 94 -2.47 11.86 4.53
C VAL A 94 -1.69 12.88 3.70
N TYR A 95 -1.79 12.80 2.37
CA TYR A 95 -1.16 13.77 1.50
C TYR A 95 -1.72 15.17 1.72
N SER A 96 -3.04 15.35 1.81
CA SER A 96 -3.68 16.66 1.99
C SER A 96 -3.26 17.35 3.28
N TYR A 97 -3.14 16.61 4.37
CA TYR A 97 -2.74 17.14 5.68
C TYR A 97 -1.22 17.27 5.87
N ARG A 98 -0.38 16.82 4.93
CA ARG A 98 1.09 16.78 5.11
C ARG A 98 1.74 18.13 5.42
N GLN A 99 1.13 19.23 4.95
CA GLN A 99 1.61 20.59 5.21
C GLN A 99 1.07 21.11 6.55
N SER A 100 -0.23 20.96 6.81
CA SER A 100 -0.87 21.35 8.08
C SER A 100 -0.29 20.62 9.28
N LEU A 101 0.15 19.37 9.09
CA LEU A 101 0.80 18.54 10.12
C LEU A 101 2.31 18.42 9.92
N ARG A 102 2.98 19.41 9.29
CA ARG A 102 4.42 19.37 9.04
C ARG A 102 5.27 19.04 10.28
N PRO A 103 5.00 19.59 11.48
CA PRO A 103 5.75 19.22 12.69
C PRO A 103 5.58 17.74 13.10
N HIS A 104 4.44 17.14 12.76
CA HIS A 104 4.06 15.77 13.10
C HIS A 104 4.09 14.83 11.89
N ARG A 105 4.74 15.22 10.79
CA ARG A 105 4.66 14.51 9.51
C ARG A 105 5.16 13.07 9.60
N HIS A 106 6.18 12.82 10.41
CA HIS A 106 6.68 11.46 10.66
C HIS A 106 5.67 10.57 11.39
N LEU A 107 4.90 11.11 12.33
CA LEU A 107 3.82 10.38 12.99
C LEU A 107 2.64 10.16 12.04
N LEU A 108 2.27 11.18 11.26
CA LEU A 108 1.21 11.07 10.26
C LEU A 108 1.48 9.93 9.27
N TYR A 109 2.66 9.93 8.63
CA TYR A 109 3.05 8.88 7.68
C TYR A 109 3.38 7.54 8.37
N GLY A 110 3.85 7.58 9.62
CA GLY A 110 4.12 6.41 10.44
C GLY A 110 2.87 5.60 10.75
N CYS A 111 1.91 6.24 11.42
CA CYS A 111 0.65 5.61 11.78
C CYS A 111 -0.19 5.24 10.56
N SER A 112 -0.21 6.08 9.52
CA SER A 112 -0.94 5.73 8.29
C SER A 112 -0.31 4.57 7.54
N GLY A 113 1.02 4.46 7.48
CA GLY A 113 1.69 3.29 6.89
C GLY A 113 1.32 1.99 7.60
N LEU A 114 1.33 1.98 8.94
CA LEU A 114 0.90 0.81 9.73
C LEU A 114 -0.61 0.51 9.58
N PHE A 115 -1.44 1.55 9.49
CA PHE A 115 -2.87 1.39 9.21
C PHE A 115 -3.13 0.77 7.83
N LEU A 116 -2.42 1.24 6.79
CA LEU A 116 -2.50 0.70 5.42
C LEU A 116 -2.00 -0.75 5.34
N MET A 117 -0.95 -1.10 6.09
CA MET A 117 -0.53 -2.49 6.29
C MET A 117 -1.66 -3.32 6.91
N GLY A 118 -2.27 -2.84 7.99
CA GLY A 118 -3.39 -3.52 8.66
C GLY A 118 -4.60 -3.71 7.76
N LEU A 119 -4.96 -2.70 6.96
CA LEU A 119 -6.02 -2.80 5.95
C LEU A 119 -5.69 -3.85 4.89
N GLY A 120 -4.46 -3.87 4.38
CA GLY A 120 -4.02 -4.87 3.40
C GLY A 120 -4.13 -6.29 3.94
N ILE A 121 -3.65 -6.53 5.16
CA ILE A 121 -3.79 -7.84 5.84
C ILE A 121 -5.27 -8.20 5.97
N ARG A 122 -6.12 -7.26 6.42
CA ARG A 122 -7.54 -7.53 6.58
C ARG A 122 -8.22 -7.82 5.24
N ALA A 123 -7.86 -7.10 4.18
CA ALA A 123 -8.37 -7.31 2.84
C ALA A 123 -8.00 -8.71 2.30
N MET A 124 -6.79 -9.20 2.61
CA MET A 124 -6.36 -10.55 2.23
C MET A 124 -7.08 -11.66 3.00
N LEU A 125 -7.46 -11.42 4.25
CA LEU A 125 -8.18 -12.40 5.08
C LEU A 125 -9.68 -12.51 4.75
N VAL A 126 -10.23 -11.51 4.06
CA VAL A 126 -11.67 -11.43 3.69
C VAL A 126 -11.84 -11.42 2.17
N ALA A 127 -10.76 -11.71 1.41
CA ALA A 127 -10.77 -11.83 -0.05
C ALA A 127 -11.25 -13.21 -0.50
#